data_AF-A0A959FL34-F1
#
_entry.id   AF-A0A959FL34-F1
#
_cell.length_a   1.000
_cell.length_b   1.000
_cell.length_c   1.000
_cell.angle_alpha   90.00
_cell.angle_beta   90.00
_cell.angle_gamma   90.00
#
_symmetry.space_group_name_H-M   'P 1'
#
loop_
_entity.id
_entity.type
_entity.pdbx_description
1 polymer ?
#
loop_
_entity_poly.entity_id
_entity_poly.type
_entity_poly.pdbx_seq_one_letter_code
_entity_poly.pdbx_strand_id
1 'polypeptide(L)' 'MFERESLLSLEIVFVNDGSCDGTLDRLLLRQRSDSRLKIVDLSRNFGKEAALSV' A
#
# COMPACT_ATOMS: atom_id res chain seq x y z
N MET A 1 21.54 16.23 9.11
CA MET A 1 20.78 15.55 8.05
C MET A 1 20.32 14.25 8.68
N PHE A 2 19.04 14.11 9.02
CA PHE A 2 18.57 12.94 9.79
C PHE A 2 18.78 11.67 8.94
N GLU A 3 19.77 10.88 9.33
CA GLU A 3 19.98 9.53 8.80
C GLU A 3 18.76 8.69 9.17
N ARG A 4 17.95 8.38 8.16
CA ARG A 4 16.77 7.52 8.27
C ARG A 4 17.20 6.06 8.37
N GLU A 5 17.85 5.70 9.47
CA GLU A 5 18.05 4.30 9.83
C GLU A 5 16.84 3.85 10.66
N SER A 6 15.85 3.25 10.00
CA SER A 6 14.79 2.57 10.74
C SER A 6 15.35 1.26 11.28
N LEU A 7 15.67 1.22 12.58
CA LEU A 7 16.10 0.02 13.33
C LEU A 7 15.03 -1.10 13.40
N LEU A 8 13.92 -0.96 12.67
CA LEU A 8 12.77 -1.84 12.68
C LEU A 8 12.50 -2.36 11.26
N SER A 9 12.39 -3.68 11.15
CA SER A 9 11.83 -4.31 9.95
C SER A 9 10.33 -4.08 9.94
N LEU A 10 9.89 -3.15 9.10
CA LEU A 10 8.47 -2.82 8.92
C LEU A 10 7.98 -3.33 7.56
N GLU A 11 6.75 -3.80 7.55
CA GLU A 11 5.99 -4.07 6.34
C GLU A 11 4.86 -3.04 6.23
N ILE A 12 4.66 -2.50 5.03
CA ILE A 12 3.65 -1.47 4.75
C ILE A 12 2.67 -2.05 3.74
N VAL A 13 1.45 -2.32 4.19
CA VAL A 13 0.38 -2.88 3.36
C VAL A 13 -0.55 -1.77 2.90
N PHE A 14 -0.61 -1.54 1.60
CA PHE A 14 -1.57 -0.64 0.93
C PHE A 14 -2.77 -1.45 0.45
N VAL A 15 -3.98 -1.00 0.80
CA VAL A 15 -5.23 -1.56 0.29
C VAL A 15 -5.81 -0.57 -0.71
N ASN A 16 -5.83 -0.94 -2.00
CA ASN A 16 -6.47 -0.15 -3.04
C ASN A 16 -7.97 -0.50 -3.09
N ASP A 17 -8.82 0.44 -2.65
CA ASP A 17 -10.29 0.31 -2.68
C ASP A 17 -10.88 0.92 -3.97
N GLY A 18 -10.33 0.52 -5.12
CA GLY A 18 -10.83 0.95 -6.43
C GLY A 18 -10.50 2.39 -6.82
N SER A 19 -9.24 2.82 -6.62
CA SER A 19 -8.78 4.13 -7.10
C SER A 19 -8.86 4.24 -8.64
N CYS A 20 -9.36 5.37 -9.16
CA CYS A 20 -9.52 5.62 -10.59
C CYS A 20 -8.49 6.62 -11.19
N ASP A 21 -7.57 7.12 -10.37
CA ASP A 21 -6.65 8.23 -10.70
C ASP A 21 -5.21 7.77 -10.98
N GLY A 22 -4.99 6.47 -11.20
CA GLY A 22 -3.66 5.89 -11.41
C GLY A 22 -2.85 5.67 -10.13
N THR A 23 -3.48 5.78 -8.94
CA THR A 23 -2.81 5.50 -7.65
C THR A 23 -2.20 4.10 -7.59
N LEU A 24 -2.88 3.08 -8.11
CA LEU A 24 -2.37 1.71 -8.15
C LEU A 24 -1.05 1.61 -8.92
N ASP A 25 -0.97 2.21 -10.11
CA ASP A 25 0.23 2.17 -10.96
C ASP A 25 1.43 2.83 -10.27
N ARG A 26 1.19 3.94 -9.56
CA ARG A 26 2.23 4.64 -8.79
C ARG A 26 2.73 3.80 -7.62
N LEU A 27 1.83 3.10 -6.92
CA LEU A 27 2.19 2.20 -5.83
C LEU A 27 3.00 1.00 -6.35
N LEU A 28 2.58 0.39 -7.46
CA LEU A 28 3.31 -0.72 -8.09
C LEU A 28 4.71 -0.30 -8.56
N LEU A 29 4.84 0.91 -9.12
CA LEU A 29 6.16 1.45 -9.48
C LEU A 29 7.04 1.63 -8.25
N ARG A 30 6.47 2.15 -7.15
CA ARG A 30 7.22 2.39 -5.91
C ARG A 30 7.64 1.09 -5.22
N GLN A 31 6.81 0.05 -5.29
CA GLN A 31 7.10 -1.29 -4.75
C GLN A 31 8.38 -1.89 -5.36
N ARG A 32 8.70 -1.60 -6.62
CA ARG A 32 9.95 -2.05 -7.25
C ARG A 32 11.21 -1.56 -6.54
N SER A 33 11.11 -0.42 -5.85
CA SER A 33 12.23 0.24 -5.18
C SER A 33 12.16 0.16 -3.65
N ASP A 34 11.12 -0.46 -3.08
CA ASP A 34 10.97 -0.66 -1.64
C ASP A 34 10.18 -1.94 -1.37
N SER A 35 10.91 -3.01 -1.05
CA SER A 35 10.38 -4.36 -0.85
C SER A 35 9.46 -4.52 0.36
N ARG A 36 9.42 -3.50 1.23
CA ARG A 36 8.51 -3.44 2.39
C ARG A 36 7.07 -3.13 1.98
N LEU A 37 6.86 -2.62 0.78
CA LEU A 37 5.53 -2.30 0.26
C LEU A 37 4.83 -3.58 -0.22
N LYS A 38 3.66 -3.86 0.34
CA LYS A 38 2.69 -4.81 -0.21
C LYS A 38 1.46 -4.06 -0.64
N ILE A 39 0.81 -4.55 -1.70
CA ILE A 39 -0.37 -3.92 -2.28
C ILE A 39 -1.44 -5.02 -2.40
N VAL A 40 -2.61 -4.75 -1.84
CA VAL A 40 -3.82 -5.55 -1.98
C VAL A 40 -4.80 -4.73 -2.80
N ASP A 41 -5.16 -5.22 -3.98
CA ASP A 41 -6.11 -4.57 -4.88
C ASP A 41 -7.50 -5.21 -4.74
N LEU A 42 -8.48 -4.42 -4.29
CA LEU A 42 -9.85 -4.91 -4.11
C LEU A 42 -10.60 -4.85 -5.45
N SER A 43 -11.02 -6.02 -5.93
CA SER A 43 -11.73 -6.19 -7.20
C SER A 43 -13.10 -5.49 -7.31
N ARG A 44 -13.64 -4.99 -6.20
CA ARG A 44 -14.83 -4.14 -6.13
C ARG A 44 -14.65 -3.12 -5.01
N ASN A 45 -15.22 -1.93 -5.18
CA ASN A 45 -15.20 -0.88 -4.18
C ASN A 45 -16.13 -1.29 -3.03
N PHE A 46 -15.59 -1.80 -1.94
CA PHE A 46 -16.39 -2.34 -0.84
C PHE A 46 -16.84 -1.24 0.14
N GLY A 47 -16.32 -0.01 -0.02
CA GLY A 47 -16.47 1.05 0.96
C GLY A 47 -15.64 0.76 2.21
N LYS A 48 -15.18 1.85 2.84
CA LYS A 48 -14.29 1.94 4.01
C LYS A 48 -14.46 0.91 5.14
N GLU A 49 -15.62 0.28 5.28
CA GLU A 49 -15.95 -0.67 6.36
C GLU A 49 -15.44 -2.10 6.11
N ALA A 50 -15.14 -2.50 4.87
CA ALA A 50 -14.73 -3.88 4.56
C ALA A 50 -13.23 -4.17 4.77
N ALA A 51 -12.39 -3.15 4.91
CA ALA A 51 -10.95 -3.33 5.14
C ALA A 51 -10.61 -3.75 6.58
N LEU A 52 -11.57 -3.69 7.52
CA LEU A 52 -11.39 -3.95 8.95
C LEU A 52 -12.22 -5.12 9.50
N SER A 53 -13.01 -5.80 8.66
CA SER A 53 -13.89 -6.86 9.14
C SER A 53 -13.23 -8.23 9.04
N VAL A 54 -13.20 -8.91 10.19
CA VAL A 54 -12.68 -10.27 10.48
C VAL A 54 -13.23 -11.39 9.62
#